data_AF-A0A9N9CHG0-F1
#
_entry.id   AF-A0A9N9CHG0-F1
#
_cell.length_a   1.000
_cell.length_b   1.000
_cell.length_c   1.000
_cell.angle_alpha   90.00
_cell.angle_beta   90.00
_cell.angle_gamma   90.00
#
_symmetry.space_group_name_H-M   'P 1'
#
loop_
_entity.id
_entity.type
_entity.pdbx_description
1 polymer ?
#
loop_
_entity_poly.entity_id
_entity_poly.type
_entity_poly.pdbx_seq_one_letter_code
_entity_poly.pdbx_strand_id
1 'polypeptide(L)'
;KECQLSKAENGTLRSEIDSLKLKINTASSTNSDLEKENKAENNSLNIETQRKFDKFSGVKIETDVNKSNANESYESDPEKLKIENDELKKIINIDKDKQPIIRIIEDLRREAAKYQSALGNATNFMLGDYDPNNKVRLAKDIGTLQRKLDEFSAVKIGIDINESNANELLKEYDISDISEITDKIQYKIYVKAALQRKILETILNDTSSYFNPKKEEEEKYDDLERLTVLEVKKLMELIQRFANDRVGNDDVTRALPVKLRQQIYAILGNRGFANNIPDENGTEKENQFIKNLLDNLKDLVNSIRTVKDPKKETKFNNMAPDLIRDIIRIFFFRLKVEEPMIDEPQWFPSKTPVDPYTMTGIFDEDESQNLEVKICSFPAIGYNTNEGKREILIQAKVCVN
;
A
#
# COMPACT_ATOMS: atom_id res chain seq x y z
N LYS A 1 -61.05 13.99 -13.15
CA LYS A 1 -59.63 13.54 -13.13
C LYS A 1 -59.24 12.85 -11.82
N GLU A 2 -59.94 13.05 -10.70
CA GLU A 2 -59.61 12.42 -9.39
C GLU A 2 -59.94 10.91 -9.29
N CYS A 3 -60.89 10.38 -10.08
CA CYS A 3 -61.26 8.95 -10.02
C CYS A 3 -60.25 8.00 -10.71
N GLN A 4 -59.36 8.51 -11.56
CA GLN A 4 -58.32 7.69 -12.24
C GLN A 4 -57.01 7.59 -11.44
N LEU A 5 -56.64 8.64 -10.70
CA LEU A 5 -55.47 8.64 -9.80
C LEU A 5 -55.64 7.68 -8.61
N SER A 6 -56.83 7.65 -8.00
CA SER A 6 -57.12 6.75 -6.88
C SER A 6 -57.12 5.25 -7.25
N LYS A 7 -57.39 4.90 -8.52
CA LYS A 7 -57.28 3.51 -8.99
C LYS A 7 -55.84 3.07 -9.22
N ALA A 8 -54.96 3.98 -9.64
CA ALA A 8 -53.54 3.69 -9.83
C ALA A 8 -52.82 3.50 -8.49
N GLU A 9 -53.05 4.39 -7.51
CA GLU A 9 -52.49 4.25 -6.15
C GLU A 9 -52.97 2.98 -5.43
N ASN A 10 -54.26 2.63 -5.57
CA ASN A 10 -54.78 1.38 -5.01
C ASN A 10 -54.18 0.13 -5.68
N GLY A 11 -53.78 0.21 -6.95
CA GLY A 11 -53.08 -0.87 -7.65
C GLY A 11 -51.66 -1.06 -7.12
N THR A 12 -50.93 0.03 -6.92
CA THR A 12 -49.55 0.02 -6.40
C THR A 12 -49.51 -0.51 -4.97
N LEU A 13 -50.41 -0.03 -4.11
CA LEU A 13 -50.55 -0.48 -2.72
C LEU A 13 -50.91 -1.97 -2.61
N ARG A 14 -51.75 -2.48 -3.52
CA ARG A 14 -52.04 -3.93 -3.57
C ARG A 14 -50.80 -4.75 -3.91
N SER A 15 -49.98 -4.31 -4.86
CA SER A 15 -48.76 -5.01 -5.22
C SER A 15 -47.72 -5.02 -4.08
N GLU A 16 -47.63 -3.91 -3.32
CA GLU A 16 -46.78 -3.84 -2.12
C GLU A 16 -47.28 -4.75 -1.01
N ILE A 17 -48.60 -4.80 -0.78
CA ILE A 17 -49.20 -5.69 0.21
C ILE A 17 -48.93 -7.17 -0.15
N ASP A 18 -49.04 -7.53 -1.43
CA ASP A 18 -48.80 -8.90 -1.86
C ASP A 18 -47.30 -9.28 -1.78
N SER A 19 -46.40 -8.34 -2.10
CA SER A 19 -44.95 -8.49 -1.91
C SER A 19 -44.60 -8.66 -0.42
N LEU A 20 -45.22 -7.88 0.47
CA LEU A 20 -45.01 -7.99 1.91
C LEU A 20 -45.56 -9.30 2.48
N LYS A 21 -46.72 -9.77 2.01
CA LYS A 21 -47.26 -11.09 2.38
C LYS A 21 -46.32 -12.22 1.96
N LEU A 22 -45.72 -12.12 0.76
CA LEU A 22 -44.77 -13.11 0.28
C LEU A 22 -43.52 -13.14 1.16
N LYS A 23 -42.99 -11.97 1.55
CA LYS A 23 -41.87 -11.86 2.50
C LYS A 23 -42.20 -12.42 3.88
N ILE A 24 -43.40 -12.16 4.40
CA ILE A 24 -43.87 -12.68 5.71
C ILE A 24 -44.02 -14.21 5.69
N ASN A 25 -44.56 -14.78 4.61
CA ASN A 25 -44.67 -16.23 4.46
C ASN A 25 -43.28 -16.89 4.36
N THR A 26 -42.37 -16.27 3.62
CA THR A 26 -40.98 -16.76 3.50
C THR A 26 -40.27 -16.72 4.86
N ALA A 27 -40.43 -15.63 5.61
CA ALA A 27 -39.87 -15.49 6.96
C ALA A 27 -40.46 -16.51 7.96
N SER A 28 -41.74 -16.83 7.82
CA SER A 28 -42.43 -17.80 8.69
C SER A 28 -42.00 -19.25 8.39
N SER A 29 -41.77 -19.58 7.12
CA SER A 29 -41.17 -20.87 6.72
C SER A 29 -39.73 -21.02 7.23
N THR A 30 -38.89 -19.97 7.11
CA THR A 30 -37.53 -20.01 7.64
C THR A 30 -37.48 -20.14 9.16
N ASN A 31 -38.42 -19.52 9.89
CA ASN A 31 -38.50 -19.66 11.33
C ASN A 31 -38.94 -21.08 11.75
N SER A 32 -39.89 -21.68 11.02
CA SER A 32 -40.29 -23.07 11.22
C SER A 32 -39.13 -24.05 11.01
N ASP A 33 -38.24 -23.78 10.06
CA ASP A 33 -37.13 -24.69 9.77
C ASP A 33 -35.99 -24.52 10.77
N LEU A 34 -35.71 -23.29 11.22
CA LEU A 34 -34.80 -23.01 12.34
C LEU A 34 -35.28 -23.62 13.66
N GLU A 35 -36.59 -23.62 13.93
CA GLU A 35 -37.15 -24.29 15.11
C GLU A 35 -36.99 -25.83 15.04
N LYS A 36 -37.12 -26.43 13.86
CA LYS A 36 -36.88 -27.87 13.67
C LYS A 36 -35.40 -28.22 13.83
N GLU A 37 -34.50 -27.38 13.30
CA GLU A 37 -33.05 -27.57 13.42
C GLU A 37 -32.60 -27.48 14.88
N ASN A 38 -33.05 -26.46 15.62
CA ASN A 38 -32.77 -26.32 17.05
C ASN A 38 -33.34 -27.47 17.89
N LYS A 39 -34.49 -28.04 17.48
CA LYS A 39 -35.08 -29.20 18.18
C LYS A 39 -34.33 -30.50 17.88
N ALA A 40 -33.82 -30.66 16.66
CA ALA A 40 -32.97 -31.77 16.27
C ALA A 40 -31.60 -31.71 16.98
N GLU A 41 -31.00 -30.53 17.07
CA GLU A 41 -29.72 -30.32 17.72
C GLU A 41 -29.80 -30.55 19.23
N ASN A 42 -30.84 -30.03 19.90
CA ASN A 42 -31.09 -30.30 21.31
C ASN A 42 -31.36 -31.78 21.61
N ASN A 43 -32.08 -32.49 20.72
CA ASN A 43 -32.25 -33.93 20.86
C ASN A 43 -30.91 -34.68 20.68
N SER A 44 -30.04 -34.25 19.77
CA SER A 44 -28.72 -34.86 19.58
C SER A 44 -27.83 -34.69 20.81
N LEU A 45 -27.82 -33.48 21.40
CA LEU A 45 -27.12 -33.16 22.63
C LEU A 45 -27.66 -33.97 23.80
N ASN A 46 -28.97 -34.12 23.91
CA ASN A 46 -29.57 -34.89 25.00
C ASN A 46 -29.26 -36.40 24.86
N ILE A 47 -29.28 -36.95 23.65
CA ILE A 47 -28.85 -38.34 23.37
C ILE A 47 -27.38 -38.55 23.71
N GLU A 48 -26.50 -37.59 23.39
CA GLU A 48 -25.08 -37.71 23.71
C GLU A 48 -24.81 -37.56 25.22
N THR A 49 -25.58 -36.71 25.90
CA THR A 49 -25.51 -36.54 27.36
C THR A 49 -26.00 -37.80 28.08
N GLN A 50 -27.09 -38.41 27.58
CA GLN A 50 -27.59 -39.70 28.08
C GLN A 50 -26.59 -40.83 27.82
N ARG A 51 -25.98 -40.90 26.63
CA ARG A 51 -24.91 -41.88 26.33
C ARG A 51 -23.70 -41.72 27.24
N LYS A 52 -23.31 -40.50 27.57
CA LYS A 52 -22.22 -40.23 28.54
C LYS A 52 -22.62 -40.64 29.95
N PHE A 53 -23.88 -40.44 30.34
CA PHE A 53 -24.41 -40.85 31.64
C PHE A 53 -24.49 -42.38 31.77
N ASP A 54 -24.97 -43.07 30.73
CA ASP A 54 -25.06 -44.54 30.68
C ASP A 54 -23.66 -45.19 30.66
N LYS A 55 -22.68 -44.55 30.02
CA LYS A 55 -21.27 -44.98 30.07
C LYS A 55 -20.67 -44.78 31.47
N PHE A 56 -21.06 -43.72 32.18
CA PHE A 56 -20.64 -43.48 33.57
C PHE A 56 -21.32 -44.42 34.57
N SER A 57 -22.61 -44.75 34.37
CA SER A 57 -23.33 -45.69 35.22
C SER A 57 -22.88 -47.13 34.99
N GLY A 58 -22.57 -47.53 33.76
CA GLY A 58 -21.94 -48.82 33.44
C GLY A 58 -20.58 -49.00 34.11
N VAL A 59 -19.72 -47.95 34.08
CA VAL A 59 -18.43 -47.97 34.78
C VAL A 59 -18.60 -48.07 36.30
N LYS A 60 -19.65 -47.47 36.87
CA LYS A 60 -19.93 -47.54 38.31
C LYS A 60 -20.44 -48.93 38.74
N ILE A 61 -21.29 -49.55 37.93
CA ILE A 61 -21.80 -50.92 38.17
C ILE A 61 -20.68 -51.96 38.01
N GLU A 62 -19.78 -51.80 37.04
CA GLU A 62 -18.58 -52.67 36.92
C GLU A 62 -17.64 -52.53 38.12
N THR A 63 -17.49 -51.33 38.71
CA THR A 63 -16.67 -51.14 39.90
C THR A 63 -17.28 -51.68 41.20
N ASP A 64 -18.61 -51.74 41.30
CA ASP A 64 -19.29 -52.26 42.49
C ASP A 64 -19.52 -53.79 42.42
N VAL A 65 -19.76 -54.36 41.24
CA VAL A 65 -19.81 -55.82 41.04
C VAL A 65 -18.42 -56.46 41.23
N ASN A 66 -17.35 -55.77 40.81
CA ASN A 66 -15.98 -56.25 41.05
C ASN A 66 -15.52 -56.16 42.50
N LYS A 67 -16.19 -55.39 43.37
CA LYS A 67 -15.91 -55.39 44.82
C LYS A 67 -16.61 -56.52 45.57
N SER A 68 -17.71 -57.04 45.06
CA SER A 68 -18.44 -58.15 45.68
C SER A 68 -17.97 -59.54 45.25
N ASN A 69 -17.28 -59.66 44.11
CA ASN A 69 -16.68 -60.92 43.65
C ASN A 69 -15.16 -61.04 43.93
N ALA A 70 -14.53 -60.02 44.52
CA ALA A 70 -13.11 -60.04 44.90
C ALA A 70 -12.84 -60.62 46.30
N ASN A 71 -13.68 -61.54 46.79
CA ASN A 71 -13.43 -62.33 48.00
C ASN A 71 -13.33 -63.84 47.74
N GLU A 72 -13.41 -64.29 46.48
CA GLU A 72 -13.15 -65.69 46.10
C GLU A 72 -12.29 -65.74 44.82
N SER A 73 -11.04 -65.27 44.90
CA SER A 73 -9.91 -65.72 44.05
C SER A 73 -8.64 -64.89 44.35
N TYR A 74 -8.08 -65.02 45.56
CA TYR A 74 -6.67 -64.67 45.79
C TYR A 74 -5.83 -65.93 45.86
N GLU A 75 -5.54 -66.49 44.70
CA GLU A 75 -4.24 -67.10 44.44
C GLU A 75 -3.78 -66.59 43.07
N SER A 76 -3.54 -65.27 42.96
CA SER A 76 -2.67 -64.80 41.88
C SER A 76 -1.26 -65.23 42.25
N ASP A 77 -0.76 -66.22 41.51
CA ASP A 77 0.60 -66.73 41.61
C ASP A 77 1.59 -65.56 41.81
N PRO A 78 2.27 -65.46 42.97
CA PRO A 78 3.13 -64.32 43.28
C PRO A 78 4.23 -64.12 42.23
N GLU A 79 4.58 -65.17 41.49
CA GLU A 79 5.47 -65.11 40.33
C GLU A 79 4.89 -64.34 39.14
N LYS A 80 3.59 -64.49 38.81
CA LYS A 80 2.95 -63.74 37.72
C LYS A 80 2.87 -62.25 38.02
N LEU A 81 2.50 -61.88 39.25
CA LEU A 81 2.48 -60.49 39.69
C LEU A 81 3.88 -59.86 39.66
N LYS A 82 4.92 -60.64 39.96
CA LYS A 82 6.30 -60.17 39.90
C LYS A 82 6.75 -59.91 38.47
N ILE A 83 6.42 -60.80 37.54
CA ILE A 83 6.71 -60.65 36.10
C ILE A 83 6.02 -59.39 35.54
N GLU A 84 4.73 -59.20 35.83
CA GLU A 84 3.97 -58.05 35.34
C GLU A 84 4.49 -56.72 35.92
N ASN A 85 4.90 -56.71 37.18
CA ASN A 85 5.51 -55.53 37.82
C ASN A 85 6.89 -55.21 37.22
N ASP A 86 7.68 -56.22 36.86
CA ASP A 86 8.97 -56.04 36.21
C ASP A 86 8.82 -55.57 34.74
N GLU A 87 7.77 -55.99 34.03
CA GLU A 87 7.40 -55.45 32.72
C GLU A 87 6.94 -53.99 32.79
N LEU A 88 6.09 -53.63 33.76
CA LEU A 88 5.66 -52.26 33.99
C LEU A 88 6.83 -51.34 34.35
N LYS A 89 7.78 -51.80 35.17
CA LYS A 89 9.01 -51.05 35.46
C LYS A 89 9.87 -50.81 34.22
N LYS A 90 9.97 -51.78 33.31
CA LYS A 90 10.65 -51.60 32.01
C LYS A 90 9.95 -50.55 31.16
N ILE A 91 8.62 -50.59 31.07
CA ILE A 91 7.83 -49.59 30.32
C ILE A 91 8.01 -48.19 30.93
N ILE A 92 7.94 -48.06 32.26
CA ILE A 92 8.16 -46.78 32.96
C ILE A 92 9.58 -46.25 32.74
N ASN A 93 10.59 -47.11 32.76
CA ASN A 93 11.96 -46.70 32.46
C ASN A 93 12.12 -46.27 31.00
N ILE A 94 11.56 -47.00 30.03
CA ILE A 94 11.56 -46.61 28.62
C ILE A 94 10.85 -45.25 28.42
N ASP A 95 9.76 -45.00 29.14
CA ASP A 95 9.05 -43.72 29.07
C ASP A 95 9.88 -42.57 29.69
N LYS A 96 10.55 -42.82 30.82
CA LYS A 96 11.54 -41.90 31.40
C LYS A 96 12.71 -41.62 30.45
N ASP A 97 13.19 -42.62 29.72
CA ASP A 97 14.27 -42.46 28.74
C ASP A 97 13.83 -41.68 27.49
N LYS A 98 12.52 -41.61 27.20
CA LYS A 98 11.94 -40.77 26.13
C LYS A 98 11.77 -39.31 26.55
N GLN A 99 11.60 -39.01 27.84
CA GLN A 99 11.43 -37.63 28.33
C GLN A 99 12.58 -36.68 27.93
N PRO A 100 13.88 -37.06 28.04
CA PRO A 100 14.98 -36.27 27.53
C PRO A 100 14.88 -36.00 26.02
N ILE A 101 14.49 -37.00 25.23
CA ILE A 101 14.35 -36.88 23.77
C ILE A 101 13.22 -35.90 23.42
N ILE A 102 12.08 -35.98 24.13
CA ILE A 102 10.95 -35.06 23.95
C ILE A 102 11.38 -33.62 24.25
N ARG A 103 12.11 -33.39 25.36
CA ARG A 103 12.64 -32.06 25.70
C ARG A 103 13.59 -31.53 24.62
N ILE A 104 14.48 -32.38 24.11
CA ILE A 104 15.39 -32.01 23.00
C ILE A 104 14.58 -31.64 21.75
N ILE A 105 13.52 -32.38 21.40
CA ILE A 105 12.67 -32.05 20.26
C ILE A 105 11.96 -30.70 20.46
N GLU A 106 11.46 -30.42 21.66
CA GLU A 106 10.83 -29.13 21.98
C GLU A 106 11.81 -27.96 21.92
N ASP A 107 13.03 -28.16 22.41
CA ASP A 107 14.10 -27.16 22.36
C ASP A 107 14.53 -26.90 20.91
N LEU A 108 14.74 -27.95 20.11
CA LEU A 108 15.05 -27.83 18.69
C LEU A 108 13.91 -27.15 17.90
N ARG A 109 12.65 -27.43 18.23
CA ARG A 109 11.50 -26.74 17.63
C ARG A 109 11.48 -25.26 17.97
N ARG A 110 11.77 -24.91 19.23
CA ARG A 110 11.91 -23.51 19.66
C ARG A 110 13.03 -22.81 18.92
N GLU A 111 14.17 -23.47 18.78
CA GLU A 111 15.33 -22.92 18.07
C GLU A 111 15.02 -22.73 16.58
N ALA A 112 14.44 -23.74 15.93
CA ALA A 112 13.98 -23.66 14.55
C ALA A 112 12.97 -22.52 14.34
N ALA A 113 12.01 -22.34 15.25
CA ALA A 113 11.05 -21.24 15.19
C ALA A 113 11.73 -19.86 15.30
N LYS A 114 12.74 -19.73 16.17
CA LYS A 114 13.55 -18.50 16.27
C LYS A 114 14.30 -18.22 14.98
N TYR A 115 14.95 -19.22 14.39
CA TYR A 115 15.65 -19.05 13.11
C TYR A 115 14.69 -18.74 11.96
N GLN A 116 13.54 -19.38 11.88
CA GLN A 116 12.51 -19.08 10.89
C GLN A 116 11.98 -17.65 11.04
N SER A 117 11.76 -17.18 12.27
CA SER A 117 11.36 -15.80 12.52
C SER A 117 12.47 -14.80 12.13
N ALA A 118 13.72 -15.07 12.51
CA ALA A 118 14.86 -14.22 12.15
C ALA A 118 15.10 -14.18 10.64
N LEU A 119 15.00 -15.33 9.98
CA LEU A 119 15.08 -15.46 8.52
C LEU A 119 13.96 -14.68 7.85
N GLY A 120 12.71 -14.86 8.33
CA GLY A 120 11.56 -14.09 7.86
C GLY A 120 11.79 -12.59 7.96
N ASN A 121 12.30 -12.08 9.09
CA ASN A 121 12.63 -10.66 9.23
C ASN A 121 13.73 -10.21 8.25
N ALA A 122 14.75 -11.04 8.05
CA ALA A 122 15.88 -10.75 7.15
C ALA A 122 15.49 -10.76 5.67
N THR A 123 14.47 -11.53 5.26
CA THR A 123 14.07 -11.70 3.85
C THR A 123 12.73 -11.05 3.50
N ASN A 124 11.91 -10.66 4.48
CA ASN A 124 10.58 -10.08 4.23
C ASN A 124 10.66 -8.63 3.73
N PHE A 125 10.23 -8.36 2.50
CA PHE A 125 10.24 -7.01 1.92
C PHE A 125 9.01 -6.16 2.30
N MET A 126 8.02 -6.74 2.99
CA MET A 126 6.81 -6.02 3.39
C MET A 126 7.13 -4.97 4.44
N LEU A 127 6.67 -3.75 4.18
CA LEU A 127 6.69 -2.66 5.16
C LEU A 127 5.55 -2.85 6.17
N GLY A 128 5.78 -2.45 7.41
CA GLY A 128 4.72 -2.51 8.43
C GLY A 128 3.57 -1.55 8.14
N ASP A 129 2.38 -1.85 8.67
CA ASP A 129 1.19 -0.99 8.51
C ASP A 129 1.37 0.43 9.05
N TYR A 130 2.33 0.63 9.96
CA TYR A 130 2.69 1.92 10.52
C TYR A 130 3.92 2.57 9.87
N ASP A 131 4.58 1.89 8.92
CA ASP A 131 5.74 2.43 8.23
C ASP A 131 5.33 3.67 7.42
N PRO A 132 6.03 4.81 7.57
CA PRO A 132 5.72 6.02 6.81
C PRO A 132 5.78 5.82 5.29
N ASN A 133 6.49 4.80 4.81
CA ASN A 133 6.68 4.50 3.40
C ASN A 133 5.74 3.45 2.85
N ASN A 134 4.81 2.88 3.64
CA ASN A 134 3.89 1.89 3.09
C ASN A 134 3.02 2.46 1.97
N LYS A 135 2.58 1.57 1.08
CA LYS A 135 1.82 1.87 -0.14
C LYS A 135 0.60 2.77 0.10
N VAL A 136 -0.18 2.51 1.17
CA VAL A 136 -1.39 3.29 1.49
C VAL A 136 -1.03 4.74 1.82
N ARG A 137 0.00 4.93 2.64
CA ARG A 137 0.47 6.27 3.02
C ARG A 137 1.16 6.97 1.86
N LEU A 138 1.92 6.25 1.05
CA LEU A 138 2.51 6.76 -0.19
C LEU A 138 1.44 7.31 -1.13
N ALA A 139 0.36 6.55 -1.40
CA ALA A 139 -0.74 7.01 -2.23
C ALA A 139 -1.41 8.28 -1.68
N LYS A 140 -1.64 8.33 -0.36
CA LYS A 140 -2.20 9.52 0.32
C LYS A 140 -1.29 10.74 0.22
N ASP A 141 0.01 10.54 0.34
CA ASP A 141 0.99 11.62 0.24
C ASP A 141 1.13 12.12 -1.19
N ILE A 142 1.06 11.23 -2.20
CA ILE A 142 0.95 11.61 -3.62
C ILE A 142 -0.32 12.42 -3.86
N GLY A 143 -1.47 12.00 -3.31
CA GLY A 143 -2.71 12.78 -3.40
C GLY A 143 -2.60 14.16 -2.74
N THR A 144 -1.83 14.26 -1.65
CA THR A 144 -1.53 15.55 -1.00
C THR A 144 -0.62 16.42 -1.87
N LEU A 145 0.42 15.83 -2.46
CA LEU A 145 1.29 16.50 -3.42
C LEU A 145 0.48 17.04 -4.61
N GLN A 146 -0.40 16.22 -5.19
CA GLN A 146 -1.24 16.65 -6.31
C GLN A 146 -2.10 17.87 -5.96
N ARG A 147 -2.63 17.95 -4.73
CA ARG A 147 -3.39 19.14 -4.26
C ARG A 147 -2.50 20.36 -4.09
N LYS A 148 -1.30 20.20 -3.52
CA LYS A 148 -0.32 21.31 -3.37
C LYS A 148 0.10 21.83 -4.74
N LEU A 149 0.40 20.94 -5.69
CA LEU A 149 0.75 21.29 -7.06
C LEU A 149 -0.42 22.00 -7.76
N ASP A 150 -1.65 21.52 -7.54
CA ASP A 150 -2.86 22.15 -8.09
C ASP A 150 -3.10 23.57 -7.57
N GLU A 151 -2.85 23.79 -6.28
CA GLU A 151 -2.94 25.11 -5.66
C GLU A 151 -1.80 26.04 -6.12
N PHE A 152 -0.57 25.55 -6.13
CA PHE A 152 0.60 26.35 -6.50
C PHE A 152 0.59 26.77 -7.98
N SER A 153 0.05 25.93 -8.86
CA SER A 153 -0.13 26.21 -10.29
C SER A 153 -1.37 27.05 -10.62
N ALA A 154 -2.09 27.58 -9.62
CA ALA A 154 -3.36 28.28 -9.86
C ALA A 154 -3.23 29.45 -10.85
N VAL A 155 -4.18 29.56 -11.77
CA VAL A 155 -4.28 30.66 -12.76
C VAL A 155 -5.66 31.36 -12.72
N LYS A 156 -6.42 31.13 -11.65
CA LYS A 156 -7.77 31.68 -11.44
C LYS A 156 -7.75 32.72 -10.31
N ILE A 157 -8.60 33.74 -10.43
CA ILE A 157 -8.94 34.78 -9.43
C ILE A 157 -7.72 35.51 -8.83
N GLY A 158 -7.52 36.78 -9.21
CA GLY A 158 -6.42 37.61 -8.68
C GLY A 158 -5.04 37.24 -9.23
N ILE A 159 -5.04 36.57 -10.39
CA ILE A 159 -3.85 36.11 -11.10
C ILE A 159 -4.02 36.47 -12.56
N ASP A 160 -3.04 37.18 -13.10
CA ASP A 160 -2.95 37.51 -14.51
C ASP A 160 -2.03 36.50 -15.20
N ILE A 161 -2.40 36.08 -16.42
CA ILE A 161 -1.60 35.14 -17.22
C ILE A 161 -0.84 35.96 -18.26
N ASN A 162 0.45 35.70 -18.40
CA ASN A 162 1.21 36.17 -19.56
C ASN A 162 0.86 35.27 -20.75
N GLU A 163 -0.05 35.73 -21.61
CA GLU A 163 -0.55 34.93 -22.74
C GLU A 163 0.57 34.51 -23.70
N SER A 164 1.60 35.33 -23.91
CA SER A 164 2.72 34.97 -24.79
C SER A 164 3.45 33.73 -24.27
N ASN A 165 3.91 33.78 -23.02
CA ASN A 165 4.67 32.68 -22.42
C ASN A 165 3.79 31.47 -22.16
N ALA A 166 2.52 31.67 -21.79
CA ALA A 166 1.56 30.59 -21.63
C ALA A 166 1.29 29.86 -22.96
N ASN A 167 1.17 30.58 -24.08
CA ASN A 167 0.99 29.97 -25.39
C ASN A 167 2.23 29.19 -25.84
N GLU A 168 3.44 29.67 -25.54
CA GLU A 168 4.69 28.92 -25.78
C GLU A 168 4.72 27.63 -24.96
N LEU A 169 4.31 27.69 -23.69
CA LEU A 169 4.22 26.51 -22.83
C LEU A 169 3.20 25.49 -23.34
N LEU A 170 2.03 25.93 -23.84
CA LEU A 170 1.03 25.03 -24.42
C LEU A 170 1.55 24.34 -25.69
N LYS A 171 2.30 25.06 -26.53
CA LYS A 171 2.94 24.49 -27.73
C LYS A 171 3.98 23.43 -27.40
N GLU A 172 4.71 23.57 -26.29
CA GLU A 172 5.69 22.57 -25.82
C GLU A 172 5.03 21.19 -25.59
N TYR A 173 3.74 21.16 -25.27
CA TYR A 173 2.97 19.93 -25.06
C TYR A 173 2.00 19.60 -26.21
N ASP A 174 2.31 20.06 -27.43
CA ASP A 174 1.56 19.77 -28.65
C ASP A 174 0.07 20.20 -28.59
N ILE A 175 -0.24 21.24 -27.82
CA ILE A 175 -1.53 21.90 -27.89
C ILE A 175 -1.43 22.96 -29.00
N SER A 176 -1.64 22.53 -30.24
CA SER A 176 -1.49 23.36 -31.44
C SER A 176 -2.70 24.26 -31.71
N ASP A 177 -3.88 23.84 -31.30
CA ASP A 177 -5.15 24.46 -31.69
C ASP A 177 -5.53 25.61 -30.74
N ILE A 178 -4.53 26.36 -30.26
CA ILE A 178 -4.71 27.45 -29.28
C ILE A 178 -5.68 28.50 -29.82
N SER A 179 -5.62 28.79 -31.13
CA SER A 179 -6.54 29.70 -31.82
C SER A 179 -7.99 29.23 -31.84
N GLU A 180 -8.23 27.94 -31.65
CA GLU A 180 -9.57 27.33 -31.60
C GLU A 180 -10.13 27.32 -30.17
N ILE A 181 -9.30 27.59 -29.14
CA ILE A 181 -9.75 27.72 -27.75
C ILE A 181 -10.47 29.07 -27.58
N THR A 182 -11.75 29.11 -27.94
CA THR A 182 -12.57 30.31 -27.78
C THR A 182 -13.01 30.55 -26.34
N ASP A 183 -13.05 29.50 -25.52
CA ASP A 183 -13.44 29.59 -24.11
C ASP A 183 -12.25 29.93 -23.20
N LYS A 184 -12.32 31.09 -22.54
CA LYS A 184 -11.33 31.54 -21.56
C LYS A 184 -11.23 30.61 -20.35
N ILE A 185 -12.29 29.90 -19.99
CA ILE A 185 -12.24 28.93 -18.88
C ILE A 185 -11.42 27.73 -19.30
N GLN A 186 -11.70 27.16 -20.47
CA GLN A 186 -10.93 26.06 -21.05
C GLN A 186 -9.45 26.42 -21.22
N TYR A 187 -9.15 27.59 -21.77
CA TYR A 187 -7.77 28.09 -21.90
C TYR A 187 -7.04 28.08 -20.55
N LYS A 188 -7.67 28.60 -19.49
CA LYS A 188 -7.09 28.59 -18.14
C LYS A 188 -6.90 27.19 -17.57
N ILE A 189 -7.77 26.23 -17.91
CA ILE A 189 -7.61 24.83 -17.50
C ILE A 189 -6.35 24.25 -18.14
N TYR A 190 -6.17 24.43 -19.45
CA TYR A 190 -4.98 23.92 -20.14
C TYR A 190 -3.69 24.60 -19.68
N VAL A 191 -3.68 25.93 -19.50
CA VAL A 191 -2.50 26.64 -18.97
C VAL A 191 -2.15 26.14 -17.57
N LYS A 192 -3.15 25.91 -16.70
CA LYS A 192 -2.93 25.33 -15.37
C LYS A 192 -2.30 23.95 -15.47
N ALA A 193 -2.87 23.06 -16.29
CA ALA A 193 -2.39 21.71 -16.48
C ALA A 193 -0.94 21.67 -17.04
N ALA A 194 -0.63 22.54 -18.01
CA ALA A 194 0.71 22.67 -18.57
C ALA A 194 1.71 23.19 -17.55
N LEU A 195 1.31 24.17 -16.73
CA LEU A 195 2.15 24.67 -15.65
C LEU A 195 2.42 23.60 -14.58
N GLN A 196 1.42 22.80 -14.20
CA GLN A 196 1.61 21.67 -13.27
C GLN A 196 2.66 20.69 -13.80
N ARG A 197 2.51 20.27 -15.05
CA ARG A 197 3.44 19.35 -15.72
C ARG A 197 4.84 19.94 -15.75
N LYS A 198 4.98 21.20 -16.19
CA LYS A 198 6.29 21.86 -16.31
C LYS A 198 7.00 21.99 -14.97
N ILE A 199 6.29 22.38 -13.91
CA ILE A 199 6.85 22.43 -12.55
C ILE A 199 7.39 21.07 -12.15
N LEU A 200 6.61 20.02 -12.37
CA LEU A 200 7.01 18.65 -12.01
C LEU A 200 8.22 18.21 -12.84
N GLU A 201 8.18 18.35 -14.16
CA GLU A 201 9.28 18.00 -15.06
C GLU A 201 10.56 18.77 -14.76
N THR A 202 10.50 20.08 -14.49
CA THR A 202 11.67 20.88 -14.09
C THR A 202 12.31 20.32 -12.83
N ILE A 203 11.52 20.04 -11.78
CA ILE A 203 12.04 19.49 -10.52
C ILE A 203 12.61 18.08 -10.75
N LEU A 204 11.93 17.22 -11.50
CA LEU A 204 12.39 15.87 -11.78
C LEU A 204 13.68 15.87 -12.62
N ASN A 205 13.80 16.74 -13.62
CA ASN A 205 14.97 16.81 -14.50
C ASN A 205 16.19 17.39 -13.78
N ASP A 206 16.02 18.48 -13.02
CA ASP A 206 17.10 19.09 -12.24
C ASP A 206 17.59 18.14 -11.15
N THR A 207 16.69 17.44 -10.47
CA THR A 207 17.04 16.43 -9.46
C THR A 207 17.69 15.20 -10.08
N SER A 208 17.24 14.75 -11.25
CA SER A 208 17.89 13.66 -11.99
C SER A 208 19.32 14.02 -12.38
N SER A 209 19.54 15.26 -12.79
CA SER A 209 20.87 15.80 -13.12
C SER A 209 21.75 15.88 -11.88
N TYR A 210 21.19 16.30 -10.73
CA TYR A 210 21.90 16.31 -9.45
C TYR A 210 22.41 14.93 -9.03
N PHE A 211 21.58 13.89 -9.15
CA PHE A 211 21.99 12.51 -8.81
C PHE A 211 22.83 11.82 -9.88
N ASN A 212 22.84 12.33 -11.12
CA ASN A 212 23.61 11.78 -12.25
C ASN A 212 24.42 12.90 -12.96
N PRO A 213 25.43 13.47 -12.30
CA PRO A 213 26.20 14.57 -12.88
C PRO A 213 26.96 14.13 -14.13
N LYS A 214 27.04 15.00 -15.13
CA LYS A 214 27.76 14.75 -16.39
C LYS A 214 29.27 14.96 -16.19
N LYS A 215 29.99 13.93 -15.67
CA LYS A 215 31.46 13.85 -15.47
C LYS A 215 32.10 14.95 -14.59
N GLU A 216 33.05 14.52 -13.74
CA GLU A 216 34.07 15.32 -13.01
C GLU A 216 33.62 16.66 -12.39
N GLU A 217 32.37 16.78 -11.94
CA GLU A 217 32.05 17.83 -10.97
C GLU A 217 32.72 17.45 -9.65
N GLU A 218 33.63 18.31 -9.17
CA GLU A 218 34.25 18.15 -7.86
C GLU A 218 33.16 17.89 -6.80
N GLU A 219 33.38 16.88 -5.96
CA GLU A 219 32.51 16.58 -4.83
C GLU A 219 32.43 17.82 -3.95
N LYS A 220 31.29 18.51 -3.97
CA LYS A 220 31.01 19.54 -2.97
C LYS A 220 30.69 18.83 -1.66
N TYR A 221 31.31 19.28 -0.59
CA TYR A 221 31.20 18.71 0.76
C TYR A 221 29.76 18.69 1.35
N ASP A 222 28.74 19.22 0.65
CA ASP A 222 27.34 19.35 1.11
C ASP A 222 26.36 18.43 0.35
N ASP A 223 26.86 17.40 -0.37
CA ASP A 223 26.07 16.50 -1.23
C ASP A 223 25.76 15.13 -0.58
N LEU A 224 25.39 15.12 0.69
CA LEU A 224 25.21 13.88 1.47
C LEU A 224 24.17 12.94 0.86
N GLU A 225 23.04 13.45 0.37
CA GLU A 225 21.99 12.65 -0.27
C GLU A 225 22.52 11.96 -1.53
N ARG A 226 23.27 12.70 -2.37
CA ARG A 226 23.86 12.16 -3.60
C ARG A 226 24.91 11.10 -3.30
N LEU A 227 25.85 11.40 -2.41
CA LEU A 227 26.92 10.48 -2.02
C LEU A 227 26.35 9.21 -1.40
N THR A 228 25.33 9.34 -0.56
CA THR A 228 24.63 8.18 0.03
C THR A 228 24.01 7.29 -1.06
N VAL A 229 23.28 7.88 -2.01
CA VAL A 229 22.67 7.12 -3.13
C VAL A 229 23.75 6.44 -3.98
N LEU A 230 24.85 7.12 -4.27
CA LEU A 230 25.95 6.60 -5.08
C LEU A 230 26.61 5.39 -4.41
N GLU A 231 27.01 5.52 -3.15
CA GLU A 231 27.70 4.46 -2.42
C GLU A 231 26.81 3.24 -2.17
N VAL A 232 25.53 3.46 -1.90
CA VAL A 232 24.58 2.35 -1.72
C VAL A 232 24.34 1.60 -3.02
N LYS A 233 24.24 2.27 -4.17
CA LYS A 233 24.17 1.60 -5.48
C LYS A 233 25.39 0.72 -5.72
N LYS A 234 26.60 1.25 -5.51
CA LYS A 234 27.85 0.47 -5.64
C LYS A 234 27.85 -0.76 -4.72
N LEU A 235 27.45 -0.58 -3.46
CA LEU A 235 27.38 -1.68 -2.49
C LEU A 235 26.37 -2.75 -2.91
N MET A 236 25.18 -2.35 -3.37
CA MET A 236 24.16 -3.27 -3.86
C MET A 236 24.66 -4.11 -5.04
N GLU A 237 25.34 -3.48 -6.01
CA GLU A 237 25.94 -4.17 -7.16
C GLU A 237 27.01 -5.18 -6.73
N LEU A 238 27.88 -4.80 -5.79
CA LEU A 238 28.92 -5.69 -5.25
C LEU A 238 28.30 -6.90 -4.52
N ILE A 239 27.26 -6.68 -3.71
CA ILE A 239 26.56 -7.76 -3.00
C ILE A 239 25.84 -8.67 -3.99
N GLN A 240 25.18 -8.10 -5.01
CA GLN A 240 24.51 -8.90 -6.04
C GLN A 240 25.51 -9.80 -6.80
N ARG A 241 26.68 -9.26 -7.15
CA ARG A 241 27.76 -10.05 -7.76
C ARG A 241 28.29 -11.11 -6.81
N PHE A 242 28.51 -10.75 -5.55
CA PHE A 242 28.94 -11.70 -4.52
C PHE A 242 27.94 -12.86 -4.37
N ALA A 243 26.63 -12.57 -4.36
CA ALA A 243 25.56 -13.56 -4.28
C ALA A 243 25.53 -14.51 -5.48
N ASN A 244 25.86 -14.01 -6.68
CA ASN A 244 25.80 -14.78 -7.91
C ASN A 244 27.08 -15.59 -8.18
N ASP A 245 28.25 -15.05 -7.83
CA ASP A 245 29.56 -15.59 -8.22
C ASP A 245 30.15 -16.56 -7.17
N ARG A 246 29.64 -16.56 -5.93
CA ARG A 246 30.16 -17.39 -4.83
C ARG A 246 29.26 -18.59 -4.55
N VAL A 247 29.88 -19.69 -4.12
CA VAL A 247 29.16 -20.89 -3.71
C VAL A 247 28.45 -20.61 -2.39
N GLY A 248 27.13 -20.69 -2.41
CA GLY A 248 26.24 -20.44 -1.28
C GLY A 248 24.83 -20.25 -1.81
N ASN A 249 23.81 -20.70 -1.06
CA ASN A 249 22.42 -20.51 -1.44
C ASN A 249 21.60 -20.06 -0.23
N ASP A 250 22.05 -18.99 0.42
CA ASP A 250 21.28 -18.37 1.51
C ASP A 250 20.37 -17.26 0.96
N ASP A 251 19.09 -17.34 1.33
CA ASP A 251 18.09 -16.35 0.92
C ASP A 251 18.41 -14.94 1.45
N VAL A 252 19.20 -14.85 2.52
CA VAL A 252 19.58 -13.58 3.17
C VAL A 252 20.47 -12.75 2.26
N THR A 253 21.53 -13.34 1.71
CA THR A 253 22.46 -12.66 0.79
C THR A 253 21.75 -12.23 -0.49
N ARG A 254 20.82 -13.06 -1.01
CA ARG A 254 19.99 -12.71 -2.17
C ARG A 254 19.01 -11.56 -1.89
N ALA A 255 18.45 -11.49 -0.68
CA ALA A 255 17.52 -10.44 -0.27
C ALA A 255 18.20 -9.11 0.10
N LEU A 256 19.49 -9.14 0.44
CA LEU A 256 20.20 -8.00 1.02
C LEU A 256 20.24 -6.74 0.12
N PRO A 257 20.47 -6.82 -1.21
CA PRO A 257 20.43 -5.63 -2.07
C PRO A 257 19.07 -4.91 -2.02
N VAL A 258 17.97 -5.67 -2.03
CA VAL A 258 16.62 -5.12 -1.92
C VAL A 258 16.42 -4.46 -0.56
N LYS A 259 16.81 -5.12 0.53
CA LYS A 259 16.71 -4.57 1.89
C LYS A 259 17.51 -3.27 2.06
N LEU A 260 18.73 -3.22 1.53
CA LEU A 260 19.57 -2.02 1.56
C LEU A 260 18.90 -0.87 0.82
N ARG A 261 18.37 -1.12 -0.39
CA ARG A 261 17.59 -0.13 -1.14
C ARG A 261 16.44 0.40 -0.29
N GLN A 262 15.58 -0.47 0.22
CA GLN A 262 14.41 -0.08 1.00
C GLN A 262 14.79 0.79 2.22
N GLN A 263 15.78 0.35 3.01
CA GLN A 263 16.19 1.07 4.22
C GLN A 263 16.80 2.44 3.92
N ILE A 264 17.71 2.51 2.95
CA ILE A 264 18.41 3.75 2.62
C ILE A 264 17.42 4.76 2.03
N TYR A 265 16.60 4.34 1.07
CA TYR A 265 15.61 5.22 0.47
C TYR A 265 14.50 5.62 1.45
N ALA A 266 14.17 4.78 2.44
CA ALA A 266 13.27 5.17 3.53
C ALA A 266 13.91 6.25 4.44
N ILE A 267 15.20 6.14 4.75
CA ILE A 267 15.93 7.15 5.54
C ILE A 267 16.00 8.47 4.77
N LEU A 268 16.40 8.43 3.49
CA LEU A 268 16.42 9.62 2.62
C LEU A 268 15.02 10.20 2.43
N GLY A 269 14.00 9.36 2.31
CA GLY A 269 12.61 9.79 2.28
C GLY A 269 12.20 10.56 3.54
N ASN A 270 12.71 10.18 4.70
CA ASN A 270 12.36 10.82 5.97
C ASN A 270 13.22 12.05 6.31
N ARG A 271 14.47 12.10 5.85
CA ARG A 271 15.47 13.10 6.30
C ARG A 271 16.19 13.86 5.20
N GLY A 272 16.15 13.39 3.95
CA GLY A 272 16.85 14.02 2.84
C GLY A 272 16.33 15.43 2.58
N PHE A 273 17.25 16.36 2.36
CA PHE A 273 16.98 17.78 2.08
C PHE A 273 16.16 18.50 3.16
N ALA A 274 16.28 18.07 4.43
CA ALA A 274 15.59 18.70 5.56
C ALA A 274 15.90 20.20 5.68
N ASN A 275 14.94 20.96 6.22
CA ASN A 275 14.96 22.43 6.27
C ASN A 275 16.14 23.00 7.10
N ASN A 276 16.68 22.23 8.05
CA ASN A 276 17.53 22.73 9.11
C ASN A 276 18.84 21.95 9.13
N ILE A 277 19.80 22.31 8.28
CA ILE A 277 21.18 21.85 8.43
C ILE A 277 21.81 22.74 9.50
N PRO A 278 22.13 22.22 10.70
CA PRO A 278 22.79 23.04 11.71
C PRO A 278 24.19 23.40 11.20
N ASP A 279 24.45 24.69 11.03
CA ASP A 279 25.79 25.18 10.76
C ASP A 279 26.66 25.13 12.05
N GLU A 280 27.96 25.38 11.90
CA GLU A 280 28.92 25.38 13.01
C GLU A 280 28.57 26.37 14.14
N ASN A 281 27.67 27.34 13.87
CA ASN A 281 27.19 28.35 14.80
C ASN A 281 25.78 28.07 15.33
N GLY A 282 25.16 26.95 14.96
CA GLY A 282 23.78 26.59 15.34
C GLY A 282 22.69 27.31 14.53
N THR A 283 23.03 27.98 13.43
CA THR A 283 22.10 28.57 12.46
C THR A 283 21.69 27.54 11.41
N GLU A 284 20.45 27.64 10.93
CA GLU A 284 19.93 26.75 9.90
C GLU A 284 20.42 27.19 8.52
N LYS A 285 21.25 26.38 7.86
CA LYS A 285 21.67 26.60 6.47
C LYS A 285 20.72 25.85 5.52
N GLU A 286 20.15 26.56 4.56
CA GLU A 286 19.35 25.94 3.50
C GLU A 286 20.26 25.18 2.52
N ASN A 287 19.83 23.98 2.15
CA ASN A 287 20.52 23.16 1.14
C ASN A 287 20.63 23.93 -0.19
N GLN A 288 21.85 24.04 -0.72
CA GLN A 288 22.12 24.86 -1.92
C GLN A 288 21.40 24.36 -3.17
N PHE A 289 21.26 23.04 -3.32
CA PHE A 289 20.52 22.45 -4.44
C PHE A 289 19.03 22.84 -4.36
N ILE A 290 18.41 22.73 -3.19
CA ILE A 290 17.02 23.15 -2.97
C ILE A 290 16.83 24.65 -3.23
N LYS A 291 17.76 25.48 -2.76
CA LYS A 291 17.72 26.92 -2.99
C LYS A 291 17.76 27.27 -4.48
N ASN A 292 18.70 26.71 -5.23
CA ASN A 292 18.81 26.95 -6.67
C ASN A 292 17.53 26.51 -7.40
N LEU A 293 16.98 25.36 -7.02
CA LEU A 293 15.74 24.85 -7.59
C LEU A 293 14.53 25.74 -7.27
N LEU A 294 14.49 26.30 -6.06
CA LEU A 294 13.46 27.26 -5.65
C LEU A 294 13.50 28.53 -6.48
N ASP A 295 14.69 29.09 -6.72
CA ASP A 295 14.86 30.29 -7.53
C ASP A 295 14.46 30.04 -8.99
N ASN A 296 14.92 28.93 -9.59
CA ASN A 296 14.50 28.51 -10.93
C ASN A 296 12.99 28.33 -11.04
N LEU A 297 12.36 27.72 -10.03
CA LEU A 297 10.92 27.48 -10.01
C LEU A 297 10.13 28.78 -9.91
N LYS A 298 10.60 29.74 -9.11
CA LYS A 298 9.97 31.07 -9.00
C LYS A 298 10.01 31.79 -10.35
N ASP A 299 11.16 31.81 -11.02
CA ASP A 299 11.31 32.46 -12.32
C ASP A 299 10.40 31.80 -13.37
N LEU A 300 10.37 30.46 -13.41
CA LEU A 300 9.48 29.70 -14.27
C LEU A 300 8.01 30.10 -14.06
N VAL A 301 7.52 30.03 -12.81
CA VAL A 301 6.10 30.28 -12.52
C VAL A 301 5.74 31.75 -12.76
N ASN A 302 6.61 32.67 -12.37
CA ASN A 302 6.39 34.11 -12.55
C ASN A 302 6.45 34.55 -14.02
N SER A 303 7.18 33.81 -14.86
CA SER A 303 7.18 34.06 -16.31
C SER A 303 5.82 33.77 -16.95
N ILE A 304 5.05 32.82 -16.40
CA ILE A 304 3.75 32.38 -16.92
C ILE A 304 2.60 33.18 -16.32
N ARG A 305 2.68 33.53 -15.03
CA ARG A 305 1.60 34.23 -14.31
C ARG A 305 2.13 35.27 -13.33
N THR A 306 1.31 36.28 -13.05
CA THR A 306 1.57 37.28 -12.01
C THR A 306 0.46 37.25 -10.97
N VAL A 307 0.85 37.13 -9.69
CA VAL A 307 -0.09 37.09 -8.56
C VAL A 307 -0.26 38.51 -8.02
N LYS A 308 -1.48 39.07 -8.11
CA LYS A 308 -1.75 40.45 -7.70
C LYS A 308 -1.98 40.62 -6.21
N ASP A 309 -2.41 39.56 -5.53
CA ASP A 309 -2.74 39.56 -4.12
C ASP A 309 -1.49 39.20 -3.29
N PRO A 310 -0.94 40.14 -2.49
CA PRO A 310 0.27 39.90 -1.70
C PRO A 310 0.13 38.73 -0.71
N LYS A 311 -1.09 38.48 -0.19
CA LYS A 311 -1.34 37.36 0.72
C LYS A 311 -1.23 36.02 0.00
N LYS A 312 -1.75 35.94 -1.23
CA LYS A 312 -1.62 34.74 -2.08
C LYS A 312 -0.18 34.52 -2.53
N GLU A 313 0.51 35.60 -2.90
CA GLU A 313 1.93 35.53 -3.27
C GLU A 313 2.77 35.00 -2.11
N THR A 314 2.60 35.56 -0.91
CA THR A 314 3.26 35.06 0.31
C THR A 314 2.93 33.59 0.57
N LYS A 315 1.66 33.18 0.40
CA LYS A 315 1.25 31.78 0.55
C LYS A 315 1.99 30.87 -0.43
N PHE A 316 2.09 31.24 -1.71
CA PHE A 316 2.79 30.45 -2.71
C PHE A 316 4.29 30.38 -2.43
N ASN A 317 4.91 31.50 -2.05
CA ASN A 317 6.33 31.55 -1.68
C ASN A 317 6.64 30.64 -0.49
N ASN A 318 5.76 30.59 0.51
CA ASN A 318 5.91 29.70 1.66
C ASN A 318 5.66 28.22 1.31
N MET A 319 4.83 27.94 0.31
CA MET A 319 4.51 26.57 -0.13
C MET A 319 5.60 25.96 -1.02
N ALA A 320 6.30 26.78 -1.82
CA ALA A 320 7.23 26.30 -2.84
C ALA A 320 8.35 25.39 -2.30
N PRO A 321 9.04 25.70 -1.17
CA PRO A 321 10.09 24.83 -0.64
C PRO A 321 9.56 23.44 -0.25
N ASP A 322 8.39 23.38 0.40
CA ASP A 322 7.77 22.11 0.78
C ASP A 322 7.29 21.31 -0.43
N LEU A 323 6.79 22.00 -1.47
CA LEU A 323 6.39 21.36 -2.72
C LEU A 323 7.59 20.67 -3.40
N ILE A 324 8.73 21.38 -3.50
CA ILE A 324 9.97 20.84 -4.06
C ILE A 324 10.41 19.59 -3.27
N ARG A 325 10.48 19.69 -1.95
CA ARG A 325 10.90 18.57 -1.08
C ARG A 325 9.95 17.39 -1.19
N ASP A 326 8.64 17.62 -1.23
CA ASP A 326 7.64 16.57 -1.38
C ASP A 326 7.81 15.83 -2.71
N ILE A 327 8.05 16.55 -3.81
CA ILE A 327 8.32 15.95 -5.13
C ILE A 327 9.59 15.09 -5.08
N ILE A 328 10.71 15.66 -4.62
CA ILE A 328 11.98 14.91 -4.53
C ILE A 328 11.81 13.67 -3.66
N ARG A 329 11.25 13.84 -2.46
CA ARG A 329 11.02 12.76 -1.50
C ARG A 329 10.21 11.63 -2.10
N ILE A 330 9.11 11.95 -2.80
CA ILE A 330 8.25 10.93 -3.39
C ILE A 330 8.98 10.24 -4.53
N PHE A 331 9.36 10.99 -5.56
CA PHE A 331 9.80 10.43 -6.84
C PHE A 331 11.21 9.83 -6.80
N PHE A 332 12.14 10.38 -6.01
CA PHE A 332 13.52 9.90 -5.95
C PHE A 332 13.78 8.93 -4.82
N PHE A 333 12.98 8.97 -3.74
CA PHE A 333 13.21 8.14 -2.57
C PHE A 333 12.08 7.14 -2.32
N ARG A 334 10.86 7.60 -2.02
CA ARG A 334 9.80 6.72 -1.52
C ARG A 334 9.29 5.72 -2.55
N LEU A 335 9.20 6.10 -3.83
CA LEU A 335 8.89 5.13 -4.91
C LEU A 335 9.92 3.99 -4.98
N LYS A 336 11.16 4.25 -4.56
CA LYS A 336 12.26 3.25 -4.49
C LYS A 336 12.30 2.50 -3.16
N VAL A 337 11.28 2.60 -2.31
CA VAL A 337 11.13 1.75 -1.11
C VAL A 337 10.21 0.57 -1.38
N GLU A 338 9.28 0.70 -2.31
CA GLU A 338 8.34 -0.37 -2.66
C GLU A 338 9.07 -1.60 -3.25
N GLU A 339 8.51 -2.79 -3.03
CA GLU A 339 8.93 -4.05 -3.64
C GLU A 339 7.70 -4.78 -4.24
N PRO A 340 7.61 -4.97 -5.58
CA PRO A 340 8.60 -4.58 -6.59
C PRO A 340 8.80 -3.06 -6.65
N MET A 341 9.88 -2.59 -7.28
CA MET A 341 10.09 -1.15 -7.45
C MET A 341 8.98 -0.57 -8.35
N ILE A 342 8.48 0.62 -8.00
CA ILE A 342 7.55 1.37 -8.84
C ILE A 342 8.22 1.71 -10.17
N ASP A 343 7.49 1.58 -11.27
CA ASP A 343 7.97 1.91 -12.62
C ASP A 343 8.20 3.42 -12.77
N GLU A 344 8.90 3.79 -13.85
CA GLU A 344 9.03 5.20 -14.22
C GLU A 344 7.64 5.85 -14.42
N PRO A 345 7.44 7.11 -13.95
CA PRO A 345 6.16 7.78 -14.09
C PRO A 345 5.71 7.86 -15.55
N GLN A 346 4.51 7.36 -15.82
CA GLN A 346 3.98 7.27 -17.18
C GLN A 346 3.23 8.54 -17.54
N TRP A 347 3.73 9.25 -18.55
CA TRP A 347 3.07 10.42 -19.13
C TRP A 347 2.29 10.02 -20.38
N PHE A 348 1.13 10.63 -20.56
CA PHE A 348 0.29 10.41 -21.75
C PHE A 348 0.41 11.60 -22.71
N PRO A 349 0.94 11.40 -23.93
CA PRO A 349 1.03 12.43 -24.95
C PRO A 349 -0.34 12.95 -25.37
N SER A 350 -0.35 14.14 -26.00
CA SER A 350 -1.52 14.66 -26.70
C SER A 350 -2.03 13.65 -27.74
N LYS A 351 -3.36 13.59 -27.93
CA LYS A 351 -4.08 12.66 -28.84
C LYS A 351 -4.06 11.19 -28.41
N THR A 352 -3.60 10.89 -27.21
CA THR A 352 -3.72 9.53 -26.66
C THR A 352 -5.19 9.24 -26.31
N PRO A 353 -5.79 8.12 -26.72
CA PRO A 353 -7.14 7.74 -26.30
C PRO A 353 -7.23 7.62 -24.78
N VAL A 354 -8.32 8.12 -24.21
CA VAL A 354 -8.54 8.06 -22.76
C VAL A 354 -8.80 6.61 -22.32
N ASP A 355 -8.07 6.18 -21.29
CA ASP A 355 -8.28 4.91 -20.61
C ASP A 355 -8.65 5.18 -19.14
N PRO A 356 -9.93 5.02 -18.74
CA PRO A 356 -10.37 5.27 -17.37
C PRO A 356 -9.69 4.40 -16.32
N TYR A 357 -9.04 3.29 -16.70
CA TYR A 357 -8.28 2.48 -15.76
C TYR A 357 -6.98 3.17 -15.34
N THR A 358 -6.32 3.86 -16.27
CA THR A 358 -5.01 4.49 -16.05
C THR A 358 -5.07 6.02 -15.91
N MET A 359 -6.18 6.64 -16.31
CA MET A 359 -6.36 8.09 -16.38
C MET A 359 -7.58 8.56 -15.59
N THR A 360 -7.52 9.79 -15.09
CA THR A 360 -8.62 10.50 -14.44
C THR A 360 -8.65 11.96 -14.91
N GLY A 361 -9.84 12.55 -14.97
CA GLY A 361 -10.03 13.93 -15.43
C GLY A 361 -11.48 14.39 -15.30
N ILE A 362 -11.83 15.46 -16.00
CA ILE A 362 -13.21 15.97 -16.07
C ILE A 362 -13.90 15.28 -17.25
N PHE A 363 -14.27 14.02 -17.07
CA PHE A 363 -15.06 13.21 -18.00
C PHE A 363 -15.67 12.03 -17.24
N ASP A 364 -16.82 11.55 -17.70
CA ASP A 364 -17.44 10.34 -17.14
C ASP A 364 -16.86 9.08 -17.81
N GLU A 365 -16.85 7.95 -17.08
CA GLU A 365 -16.31 6.68 -17.61
C GLU A 365 -16.99 6.25 -18.91
N ASP A 366 -18.29 6.52 -19.02
CA ASP A 366 -19.12 6.21 -20.19
C ASP A 366 -18.80 7.09 -21.42
N GLU A 367 -18.21 8.27 -21.21
CA GLU A 367 -17.86 9.23 -22.28
C GLU A 367 -16.44 9.02 -22.82
N SER A 368 -15.64 8.17 -22.17
CA SER A 368 -14.21 7.99 -22.46
C SER A 368 -13.87 7.47 -23.86
N GLN A 369 -14.78 6.77 -24.54
CA GLN A 369 -14.49 6.07 -25.81
C GLN A 369 -14.12 7.00 -26.98
N ASN A 370 -14.50 8.27 -26.92
CA ASN A 370 -14.21 9.26 -27.98
C ASN A 370 -13.32 10.42 -27.49
N LEU A 371 -12.84 10.33 -26.25
CA LEU A 371 -12.03 11.38 -25.65
C LEU A 371 -10.55 11.09 -25.88
N GLU A 372 -9.84 12.16 -26.19
CA GLU A 372 -8.40 12.15 -26.37
C GLU A 372 -7.75 13.09 -25.37
N VAL A 373 -6.61 12.68 -24.84
CA VAL A 373 -5.78 13.51 -23.97
C VAL A 373 -5.35 14.75 -24.74
N LYS A 374 -5.68 15.93 -24.25
CA LYS A 374 -5.07 17.20 -24.68
C LYS A 374 -3.79 17.47 -23.91
N ILE A 375 -3.79 17.19 -22.60
CA ILE A 375 -2.59 17.29 -21.78
C ILE A 375 -2.67 16.43 -20.52
N CYS A 376 -1.60 15.72 -20.22
CA CYS A 376 -1.40 15.01 -18.96
C CYS A 376 -0.72 15.95 -17.95
N SER A 377 -1.41 16.41 -16.90
CA SER A 377 -0.85 17.35 -15.91
C SER A 377 -0.09 16.66 -14.78
N PHE A 378 -0.36 15.37 -14.55
CA PHE A 378 0.33 14.54 -13.56
C PHE A 378 0.40 13.10 -14.07
N PRO A 379 1.55 12.41 -13.95
CA PRO A 379 1.75 11.09 -14.54
C PRO A 379 1.01 9.99 -13.78
N ALA A 380 0.79 8.86 -14.43
CA ALA A 380 0.38 7.63 -13.76
C ALA A 380 1.58 7.00 -13.03
N ILE A 381 1.31 6.41 -11.87
CA ILE A 381 2.31 5.77 -11.02
C ILE A 381 1.79 4.38 -10.67
N GLY A 382 2.60 3.35 -10.87
CA GLY A 382 2.20 1.97 -10.64
C GLY A 382 3.29 0.96 -10.94
N TYR A 383 2.89 -0.30 -11.00
CA TYR A 383 3.73 -1.44 -11.35
C TYR A 383 3.30 -2.04 -12.69
N ASN A 384 4.27 -2.55 -13.43
CA ASN A 384 4.09 -3.13 -14.75
C ASN A 384 3.25 -2.23 -15.67
N THR A 385 3.46 -0.91 -15.62
CA THR A 385 2.66 0.10 -16.35
C THR A 385 2.74 -0.09 -17.86
N ASN A 386 3.80 -0.74 -18.35
CA ASN A 386 4.01 -1.08 -19.75
C ASN A 386 3.48 -2.47 -20.16
N GLU A 387 2.98 -3.28 -19.23
CA GLU A 387 2.51 -4.65 -19.49
C GLU A 387 0.97 -4.77 -19.44
N GLY A 388 0.42 -5.94 -19.81
CA GLY A 388 -1.03 -6.18 -19.80
C GLY A 388 -1.65 -6.37 -18.41
N LYS A 389 -0.84 -6.52 -17.35
CA LYS A 389 -1.27 -6.67 -15.95
C LYS A 389 -0.82 -5.46 -15.12
N ARG A 390 -1.20 -4.27 -15.55
CA ARG A 390 -0.88 -3.01 -14.87
C ARG A 390 -1.48 -3.00 -13.48
N GLU A 391 -0.73 -2.55 -12.50
CA GLU A 391 -1.25 -2.24 -11.17
C GLU A 391 -1.04 -0.75 -10.89
N ILE A 392 -2.12 0.02 -11.05
CA ILE A 392 -2.09 1.47 -10.91
C ILE A 392 -2.25 1.86 -9.44
N LEU A 393 -1.24 2.55 -8.90
CA LEU A 393 -1.30 3.16 -7.57
C LEU A 393 -2.00 4.53 -7.64
N ILE A 394 -1.65 5.32 -8.66
CA ILE A 394 -2.19 6.65 -8.92
C ILE A 394 -2.43 6.79 -10.42
N GLN A 395 -3.66 7.12 -10.79
CA GLN A 395 -4.02 7.42 -12.17
C GLN A 395 -3.41 8.75 -12.62
N ALA A 396 -3.08 8.83 -13.91
CA ALA A 396 -2.64 10.09 -14.51
C ALA A 396 -3.78 11.11 -14.50
N LYS A 397 -3.47 12.37 -14.21
CA LYS A 397 -4.44 13.47 -14.36
C LYS A 397 -4.34 14.02 -15.76
N VAL A 398 -5.43 13.96 -16.51
CA VAL A 398 -5.48 14.43 -17.89
C VAL A 398 -6.61 15.44 -18.10
N CYS A 399 -6.37 16.40 -18.99
CA CYS A 399 -7.41 17.22 -19.59
C CYS A 399 -7.68 16.69 -21.00
N VAL A 400 -8.95 16.65 -21.39
CA VAL A 400 -9.43 16.07 -22.64
C VAL A 400 -9.89 17.16 -23.62
N ASN A 401 -10.20 16.73 -24.84
CA ASN A 401 -10.72 17.55 -25.95
C ASN A 401 -12.18 17.96 -25.79
#